data_AF-A0A7K5ALE5-F1
#
_entry.id   AF-A0A7K5ALE5-F1
#
_cell.length_a   1.000
_cell.length_b   1.000
_cell.length_c   1.000
_cell.angle_alpha   90.00
_cell.angle_beta   90.00
_cell.angle_gamma   90.00
#
_symmetry.space_group_name_H-M   'P 1'
#
loop_
_entity.id
_entity.type
_entity.pdbx_description
1 polymer ?
#
loop_
_entity_poly.entity_id
_entity_poly.type
_entity_poly.pdbx_seq_one_letter_code
_entity_poly.pdbx_strand_id
1 'polypeptide(L)'
;VARRLSLRKHPECHSMAGGKAIEHLAQTGDREQLVFRLPMKQYRNCNFSFSGLLNLVNNAIAQKEKEEGVQEGQILSCAKDVAVAVQHAVTVHIMQRTYRAMLFCTKHSILPSKNATLVVSGGVASNQYIRKGLQNLAEANDFALLCPPPRLCTDNGVMIAWNGIERLRAGLGVLHSPDGIRYEPK
;
A
#
# COMPACT_ATOMS: atom_id res chain seq x y z
N VAL A 1 -7.78 -5.01 -8.63
CA VAL A 1 -7.83 -3.90 -9.62
C VAL A 1 -7.04 -4.20 -10.88
N ALA A 2 -5.70 -4.25 -10.87
CA ALA A 2 -4.90 -4.48 -12.10
C ALA A 2 -5.35 -5.71 -12.93
N ARG A 3 -5.65 -6.83 -12.25
CA ARG A 3 -6.24 -8.02 -12.91
C ARG A 3 -7.62 -7.75 -13.52
N ARG A 4 -8.49 -7.03 -12.80
CA ARG A 4 -9.87 -6.71 -13.23
C ARG A 4 -9.91 -5.75 -14.42
N LEU A 5 -8.90 -4.87 -14.53
CA LEU A 5 -8.66 -4.00 -15.68
C LEU A 5 -7.91 -4.70 -16.82
N SER A 6 -7.65 -6.00 -16.72
CA SER A 6 -6.96 -6.79 -17.75
C SER A 6 -5.56 -6.24 -18.12
N LEU A 7 -4.86 -5.58 -17.19
CA LEU A 7 -3.61 -4.86 -17.51
C LEU A 7 -2.47 -5.75 -18.02
N ARG A 8 -2.55 -7.06 -17.82
CA ARG A 8 -1.61 -8.02 -18.44
C ARG A 8 -1.72 -8.06 -19.96
N LYS A 9 -2.86 -7.67 -20.53
CA LYS A 9 -3.07 -7.55 -21.98
C LYS A 9 -2.70 -6.14 -22.49
N HIS A 10 -2.48 -5.18 -21.60
CA HIS A 10 -2.18 -3.80 -21.98
C HIS A 10 -0.77 -3.70 -22.58
N PRO A 11 -0.60 -3.05 -23.75
CA PRO A 11 0.69 -3.00 -24.47
C PRO A 11 1.86 -2.50 -23.62
N GLU A 12 1.61 -1.53 -22.74
CA GLU A 12 2.65 -0.96 -21.89
C GLU A 12 2.85 -1.69 -20.54
N CYS A 13 1.89 -2.51 -20.10
CA CYS A 13 1.88 -3.05 -18.74
C CYS A 13 2.01 -4.58 -18.66
N HIS A 14 2.06 -5.28 -19.78
CA HIS A 14 2.00 -6.75 -19.83
C HIS A 14 3.07 -7.47 -18.98
N SER A 15 4.25 -6.86 -18.82
CA SER A 15 5.38 -7.39 -18.05
C SER A 15 5.50 -6.82 -16.62
N MET A 16 4.61 -5.89 -16.23
CA MET A 16 4.70 -5.21 -14.94
C MET A 16 3.93 -5.95 -13.84
N ALA A 17 4.45 -5.88 -12.60
CA ALA A 17 3.68 -6.24 -11.42
C ALA A 17 2.45 -5.33 -11.28
N GLY A 18 1.36 -5.86 -10.71
CA GLY A 18 0.07 -5.16 -10.70
C GLY A 18 0.09 -3.77 -10.07
N GLY A 19 0.83 -3.57 -8.98
CA GLY A 19 0.99 -2.23 -8.37
C GLY A 19 1.72 -1.24 -9.27
N LYS A 20 2.80 -1.70 -9.93
CA LYS A 20 3.57 -0.90 -10.89
C LYS A 20 2.77 -0.57 -12.14
N ALA A 21 1.97 -1.51 -12.63
CA ALA A 21 1.07 -1.28 -13.78
C ALA A 21 0.03 -0.20 -13.50
N ILE A 22 -0.59 -0.23 -12.30
CA ILE A 22 -1.53 0.82 -11.87
C ILE A 22 -0.83 2.17 -11.78
N GLU A 23 0.37 2.20 -11.21
CA GLU A 23 1.15 3.43 -11.10
C GLU A 23 1.53 4.04 -12.43
N HIS A 24 1.99 3.20 -13.36
CA HIS A 24 2.37 3.62 -14.71
C HIS A 24 1.17 4.26 -15.42
N LEU A 25 0.02 3.59 -15.45
CA LEU A 25 -1.18 4.12 -16.11
C LEU A 25 -1.73 5.38 -15.43
N ALA A 26 -1.66 5.45 -14.10
CA ALA A 26 -2.16 6.59 -13.34
C ALA A 26 -1.47 7.92 -13.71
N GLN A 27 -0.28 7.90 -14.31
CA GLN A 27 0.45 9.09 -14.73
C GLN A 27 -0.27 9.88 -15.84
N THR A 28 -1.10 9.21 -16.64
CA THR A 28 -1.77 9.80 -17.82
C THR A 28 -3.30 9.83 -17.69
N GLY A 29 -3.81 9.36 -16.54
CA GLY A 29 -5.23 9.34 -16.24
C GLY A 29 -5.73 10.67 -15.70
N ASP A 30 -7.01 10.94 -15.91
CA ASP A 30 -7.72 12.07 -15.34
C ASP A 30 -8.47 11.63 -14.06
N ARG A 31 -8.09 12.24 -12.93
CA ARG A 31 -8.66 11.94 -11.61
C ARG A 31 -10.09 12.46 -11.47
N GLU A 32 -10.50 13.45 -12.25
CA GLU A 32 -11.83 14.06 -12.12
C GLU A 32 -12.93 13.18 -12.71
N GLN A 33 -12.58 12.23 -13.59
CA GLN A 33 -13.52 11.31 -14.22
C GLN A 33 -14.13 10.30 -13.23
N LEU A 34 -13.36 9.88 -12.22
CA LEU A 34 -13.81 8.88 -11.23
C LEU A 34 -13.31 9.22 -9.83
N VAL A 35 -14.23 9.28 -8.87
CA VAL A 35 -13.90 9.50 -7.45
C VAL A 35 -14.52 8.40 -6.58
N PHE A 36 -13.66 7.67 -5.87
CA PHE A 36 -14.11 6.63 -4.95
C PHE A 36 -14.26 7.16 -3.52
N ARG A 37 -15.37 6.81 -2.89
CA ARG A 37 -15.59 7.10 -1.46
C ARG A 37 -14.63 6.27 -0.62
N LEU A 38 -13.95 6.93 0.31
CA LEU A 38 -12.99 6.28 1.22
C LEU A 38 -13.72 5.50 2.31
N PRO A 39 -13.29 4.26 2.61
CA PRO A 39 -13.88 3.46 3.67
C PRO A 39 -13.46 3.95 5.06
N MET A 40 -14.19 3.51 6.07
CA MET A 40 -13.83 3.62 7.49
C MET A 40 -13.67 5.03 8.10
N LYS A 41 -14.19 6.08 7.45
CA LYS A 41 -14.10 7.47 7.98
C LYS A 41 -14.68 7.61 9.40
N GLN A 42 -15.74 6.86 9.72
CA GLN A 42 -16.48 6.96 10.99
C GLN A 42 -15.84 6.23 12.18
N TYR A 43 -15.09 5.15 11.95
CA TYR A 43 -14.46 4.39 13.05
C TYR A 43 -13.31 5.17 13.62
N ARG A 44 -13.00 5.12 14.92
CA ARG A 44 -11.84 5.82 15.54
C ARG A 44 -10.69 4.87 15.90
N ASN A 45 -10.35 3.95 15.01
CA ASN A 45 -9.23 3.02 15.15
C ASN A 45 -8.15 3.27 14.08
N CYS A 46 -7.11 2.42 14.03
CA CYS A 46 -6.01 2.48 13.07
C CYS A 46 -6.10 1.41 11.96
N ASN A 47 -7.07 0.49 12.03
CA ASN A 47 -7.24 -0.62 11.10
C ASN A 47 -7.43 -0.17 9.63
N PHE A 48 -7.01 -1.00 8.69
CA PHE A 48 -7.25 -0.77 7.26
C PHE A 48 -8.41 -1.66 6.77
N SER A 49 -9.14 -1.19 5.76
CA SER A 49 -10.07 -2.01 4.98
C SER A 49 -10.01 -1.60 3.52
N PHE A 50 -9.73 -2.56 2.65
CA PHE A 50 -9.66 -2.37 1.21
C PHE A 50 -10.78 -3.11 0.47
N SER A 51 -11.53 -3.99 1.14
CA SER A 51 -12.59 -4.80 0.53
C SER A 51 -13.74 -3.93 0.01
N GLY A 52 -14.19 -2.95 0.82
CA GLY A 52 -15.21 -2.00 0.39
C GLY A 52 -14.78 -1.15 -0.80
N LEU A 53 -13.52 -0.68 -0.80
CA LEU A 53 -12.95 0.06 -1.92
C LEU A 53 -12.85 -0.83 -3.17
N LEU A 54 -12.41 -2.07 -3.03
CA LEU A 54 -12.32 -3.02 -4.14
C LEU A 54 -13.70 -3.28 -4.77
N ASN A 55 -14.75 -3.41 -3.97
CA ASN A 55 -16.11 -3.59 -4.48
C ASN A 55 -16.59 -2.36 -5.26
N LEU A 56 -16.37 -1.15 -4.73
CA LEU A 56 -16.70 0.09 -5.44
C LEU A 56 -15.97 0.19 -6.79
N VAL A 57 -14.70 -0.20 -6.82
CA VAL A 57 -13.88 -0.21 -8.04
C VAL A 57 -14.38 -1.24 -9.04
N ASN A 58 -14.66 -2.47 -8.60
CA ASN A 58 -15.17 -3.52 -9.48
C ASN A 58 -16.53 -3.14 -10.08
N ASN A 59 -17.41 -2.51 -9.30
CA ASN A 59 -18.71 -2.03 -9.79
C ASN A 59 -18.53 -0.90 -10.82
N ALA A 60 -17.62 0.04 -10.59
CA ALA A 60 -17.32 1.10 -11.54
C ALA A 60 -16.74 0.54 -12.85
N ILE A 61 -15.85 -0.45 -12.77
CA ILE A 61 -15.31 -1.14 -13.95
C ILE A 61 -16.43 -1.85 -14.71
N ALA A 62 -17.28 -2.64 -14.04
CA ALA A 62 -18.38 -3.35 -14.69
C ALA A 62 -19.38 -2.40 -15.38
N GLN A 63 -19.65 -1.24 -14.76
CA GLN A 63 -20.48 -0.21 -15.36
C GLN A 63 -19.84 0.37 -16.64
N LYS A 64 -18.52 0.65 -16.61
CA LYS A 64 -17.78 1.12 -17.78
C LYS A 64 -17.70 0.09 -18.90
N GLU A 65 -17.57 -1.18 -18.57
CA GLU A 65 -17.63 -2.27 -19.56
C GLU A 65 -18.97 -2.30 -20.29
N LYS A 66 -20.07 -2.13 -19.55
CA LYS A 66 -21.42 -2.05 -20.13
C LYS A 66 -21.60 -0.81 -21.01
N GLU A 67 -21.06 0.34 -20.59
CA GLU A 67 -21.12 1.60 -21.36
C GLU A 67 -20.32 1.53 -22.67
N GLU A 68 -19.14 0.90 -22.65
CA GLU A 68 -18.29 0.70 -23.83
C GLU A 68 -18.71 -0.50 -24.69
N GLY A 69 -19.64 -1.34 -24.21
CA GLY A 69 -20.07 -2.56 -24.89
C GLY A 69 -18.99 -3.66 -24.95
N VAL A 70 -18.02 -3.64 -24.03
CA VAL A 70 -16.93 -4.60 -23.96
C VAL A 70 -17.22 -5.71 -22.94
N GLN A 71 -16.64 -6.89 -23.16
CA GLN A 71 -16.75 -8.03 -22.24
C GLN A 71 -15.69 -7.98 -21.15
N GLU A 72 -15.97 -8.61 -20.00
CA GLU A 72 -14.97 -8.78 -18.94
C GLU A 72 -13.71 -9.46 -19.49
N GLY A 73 -12.55 -8.94 -19.10
CA GLY A 73 -11.27 -9.43 -19.60
C GLY A 73 -10.75 -8.68 -20.83
N GLN A 74 -11.49 -7.71 -21.36
CA GLN A 74 -10.99 -6.74 -22.34
C GLN A 74 -10.39 -5.51 -21.63
N ILE A 75 -9.64 -4.71 -22.38
CA ILE A 75 -9.04 -3.46 -21.87
C ILE A 75 -10.08 -2.36 -22.03
N LEU A 76 -10.38 -1.66 -20.95
CA LEU A 76 -11.24 -0.48 -20.97
C LEU A 76 -10.49 0.73 -21.53
N SER A 77 -11.18 1.56 -22.30
CA SER A 77 -10.62 2.83 -22.78
C SER A 77 -10.25 3.78 -21.63
N CYS A 78 -11.04 3.76 -20.55
CA CYS A 78 -10.82 4.56 -19.34
C CYS A 78 -9.92 3.89 -18.28
N ALA A 79 -9.15 2.85 -18.63
CA ALA A 79 -8.35 2.09 -17.66
C ALA A 79 -7.37 2.98 -16.86
N LYS A 80 -6.80 3.99 -17.50
CA LYS A 80 -5.92 4.99 -16.88
C LYS A 80 -6.63 5.85 -15.83
N ASP A 81 -7.88 6.23 -16.08
CA ASP A 81 -8.69 7.07 -15.19
C ASP A 81 -9.10 6.26 -13.95
N VAL A 82 -9.45 4.98 -14.15
CA VAL A 82 -9.65 4.04 -13.03
C VAL A 82 -8.35 3.86 -12.24
N ALA A 83 -7.20 3.74 -12.91
CA ALA A 83 -5.91 3.56 -12.24
C ALA A 83 -5.56 4.75 -11.33
N VAL A 84 -5.67 6.00 -11.82
CA VAL A 84 -5.40 7.19 -11.01
C VAL A 84 -6.42 7.35 -9.87
N ALA A 85 -7.70 7.10 -10.12
CA ALA A 85 -8.74 7.18 -9.11
C ALA A 85 -8.52 6.18 -7.97
N VAL A 86 -8.14 4.93 -8.31
CA VAL A 86 -7.82 3.89 -7.32
C VAL A 86 -6.55 4.22 -6.56
N GLN A 87 -5.47 4.60 -7.26
CA GLN A 87 -4.21 4.95 -6.62
C GLN A 87 -4.41 6.09 -5.62
N HIS A 88 -5.16 7.13 -6.02
CA HIS A 88 -5.51 8.23 -5.14
C HIS A 88 -6.31 7.75 -3.92
N ALA A 89 -7.40 7.00 -4.13
CA ALA A 89 -8.24 6.53 -3.03
C ALA A 89 -7.48 5.64 -2.03
N VAL A 90 -6.64 4.73 -2.51
CA VAL A 90 -5.77 3.90 -1.68
C VAL A 90 -4.77 4.76 -0.90
N THR A 91 -4.13 5.72 -1.57
CA THR A 91 -3.15 6.62 -0.94
C THR A 91 -3.77 7.42 0.19
N VAL A 92 -4.92 8.06 -0.06
CA VAL A 92 -5.60 8.87 0.96
C VAL A 92 -6.08 7.99 2.11
N HIS A 93 -6.60 6.79 1.84
CA HIS A 93 -6.97 5.85 2.89
C HIS A 93 -5.75 5.50 3.75
N ILE A 94 -4.62 5.14 3.13
CA ILE A 94 -3.38 4.82 3.85
C ILE A 94 -2.94 6.01 4.71
N MET A 95 -2.87 7.21 4.14
CA MET A 95 -2.51 8.43 4.87
C MET A 95 -3.44 8.68 6.07
N GLN A 96 -4.76 8.56 5.90
CA GLN A 96 -5.71 8.77 7.00
C GLN A 96 -5.50 7.78 8.14
N ARG A 97 -5.21 6.52 7.84
CA ARG A 97 -4.98 5.49 8.87
C ARG A 97 -3.63 5.68 9.57
N THR A 98 -2.58 5.98 8.80
CA THR A 98 -1.25 6.28 9.34
C THR A 98 -1.27 7.51 10.23
N TYR A 99 -1.95 8.58 9.81
CA TYR A 99 -2.09 9.80 10.61
C TYR A 99 -2.73 9.51 11.98
N ARG A 100 -3.75 8.64 12.00
CA ARG A 100 -4.39 8.26 13.26
C ARG A 100 -3.48 7.47 14.18
N ALA A 101 -2.63 6.61 13.62
CA ALA A 101 -1.61 5.92 14.40
C ALA A 101 -0.60 6.92 14.97
N MET A 102 -0.17 7.94 14.20
CA MET A 102 0.68 9.01 14.68
C MET A 102 0.05 9.78 15.85
N LEU A 103 -1.23 10.17 15.71
CA LEU A 103 -1.97 10.84 16.79
C LEU A 103 -2.10 9.97 18.04
N PHE A 104 -2.40 8.68 17.87
CA PHE A 104 -2.47 7.73 18.98
C PHE A 104 -1.13 7.65 19.71
N CYS A 105 -0.05 7.42 18.97
CA CYS A 105 1.29 7.33 19.56
C CYS A 105 1.72 8.60 20.28
N THR A 106 1.43 9.77 19.69
CA THR A 106 1.74 11.07 20.29
C THR A 106 0.94 11.30 21.57
N LYS A 107 -0.37 11.05 21.54
CA LYS A 107 -1.25 11.24 22.71
C LYS A 107 -0.86 10.36 23.89
N HIS A 108 -0.38 9.15 23.61
CA HIS A 108 0.00 8.17 24.63
C HIS A 108 1.49 8.18 24.96
N SER A 109 2.26 9.16 24.47
CA SER A 109 3.71 9.27 24.69
C SER A 109 4.47 7.98 24.34
N ILE A 110 4.00 7.24 23.34
CA ILE A 110 4.63 5.98 22.87
C ILE A 110 5.89 6.29 22.05
N LEU A 111 5.88 7.42 21.35
CA LEU A 111 6.99 7.88 20.52
C LEU A 111 7.70 9.06 21.18
N PRO A 112 8.98 9.29 20.84
CA PRO A 112 9.70 10.49 21.27
C PRO A 112 8.94 11.77 20.89
N SER A 113 9.03 12.79 21.74
CA SER A 113 8.40 14.10 21.51
C SER A 113 9.02 14.90 20.36
N LYS A 114 10.20 14.48 19.88
CA LYS A 114 10.92 15.05 18.73
C LYS A 114 11.59 13.93 17.94
N ASN A 115 11.80 14.15 16.64
CA ASN A 115 12.50 13.24 15.73
C ASN A 115 11.84 11.86 15.61
N ALA A 116 10.52 11.77 15.73
CA ALA A 116 9.80 10.54 15.43
C ALA A 116 10.00 10.18 13.94
N THR A 117 10.11 8.89 13.63
CA THR A 117 10.34 8.42 12.25
C THR A 117 9.22 7.51 11.81
N LEU A 118 8.59 7.84 10.69
CA LEU A 118 7.70 6.95 9.95
C LEU A 118 8.54 6.09 9.02
N VAL A 119 8.63 4.79 9.31
CA VAL A 119 9.27 3.82 8.41
C VAL A 119 8.21 3.17 7.51
N VAL A 120 8.42 3.19 6.19
CA VAL A 120 7.50 2.59 5.21
C VAL A 120 8.27 1.59 4.36
N SER A 121 7.97 0.30 4.53
CA SER A 121 8.56 -0.82 3.79
C SER A 121 7.47 -1.64 3.07
N GLY A 122 7.87 -2.66 2.31
CA GLY A 122 6.95 -3.47 1.50
C GLY A 122 6.81 -2.97 0.06
N GLY A 123 6.18 -3.78 -0.81
CA GLY A 123 6.00 -3.44 -2.23
C GLY A 123 5.19 -2.17 -2.49
N VAL A 124 4.32 -1.77 -1.54
CA VAL A 124 3.56 -0.52 -1.61
C VAL A 124 4.46 0.70 -1.39
N ALA A 125 5.53 0.58 -0.61
CA ALA A 125 6.50 1.65 -0.40
C ALA A 125 7.27 2.03 -1.68
N SER A 126 7.34 1.11 -2.64
CA SER A 126 7.97 1.33 -3.94
C SER A 126 7.14 2.21 -4.87
N ASN A 127 5.86 2.45 -4.56
CA ASN A 127 4.99 3.33 -5.31
C ASN A 127 5.27 4.79 -4.94
N GLN A 128 5.73 5.59 -5.90
CA GLN A 128 6.16 6.97 -5.69
C GLN A 128 4.99 7.90 -5.33
N TYR A 129 3.80 7.65 -5.87
CA TYR A 129 2.62 8.45 -5.52
C TYR A 129 2.24 8.27 -4.04
N ILE A 130 2.16 7.02 -3.57
CA ILE A 130 1.89 6.69 -2.16
C ILE A 130 3.01 7.23 -1.27
N ARG A 131 4.28 7.03 -1.67
CA ARG A 131 5.45 7.52 -0.94
C ARG A 131 5.40 9.03 -0.78
N LYS A 132 5.07 9.78 -1.83
CA LYS A 132 4.94 11.25 -1.78
C LYS A 132 3.79 11.69 -0.87
N GLY A 133 2.65 10.99 -0.90
CA GLY A 133 1.56 11.25 0.06
C GLY A 133 1.98 11.04 1.51
N LEU A 134 2.71 9.96 1.80
CA LEU A 134 3.23 9.68 3.14
C LEU A 134 4.35 10.61 3.57
N GLN A 135 5.18 11.09 2.64
CA GLN A 135 6.21 12.10 2.89
C GLN A 135 5.55 13.40 3.37
N ASN A 136 4.57 13.90 2.59
CA ASN A 136 3.84 15.11 2.96
C ASN A 136 3.13 14.96 4.32
N LEU A 137 2.57 13.78 4.60
CA LEU A 137 1.96 13.50 5.89
C LEU A 137 2.98 13.52 7.04
N ALA A 138 4.14 12.91 6.85
CA ALA A 138 5.19 12.86 7.87
C ALA A 138 5.72 14.27 8.17
N GLU A 139 6.05 15.05 7.14
CA GLU A 139 6.52 16.43 7.26
C GLU A 139 5.51 17.32 7.98
N ALA A 140 4.22 17.20 7.63
CA ALA A 140 3.16 17.98 8.27
C ALA A 140 2.94 17.66 9.76
N ASN A 141 3.58 16.61 10.29
CA ASN A 141 3.44 16.15 11.67
C ASN A 141 4.76 16.06 12.42
N ASP A 142 5.85 16.64 11.89
CA ASP A 142 7.20 16.60 12.47
C ASP A 142 7.81 15.19 12.57
N PHE A 143 7.47 14.32 11.61
CA PHE A 143 8.09 13.00 11.45
C PHE A 143 9.10 13.02 10.29
N ALA A 144 10.22 12.32 10.48
CA ALA A 144 11.06 11.91 9.36
C ALA A 144 10.38 10.74 8.61
N LEU A 145 10.48 10.70 7.28
CA LEU A 145 10.10 9.52 6.50
C LEU A 145 11.35 8.71 6.14
N LEU A 146 11.33 7.42 6.43
CA LEU A 146 12.35 6.47 5.99
C LEU A 146 11.70 5.38 5.12
N CYS A 147 12.10 5.32 3.86
CA CYS A 147 11.76 4.22 2.96
C CYS A 147 13.03 3.43 2.65
N PRO A 148 13.11 2.14 3.02
CA PRO A 148 14.26 1.31 2.65
C PRO A 148 14.40 1.21 1.12
N PRO A 149 15.61 0.91 0.61
CA PRO A 149 15.81 0.60 -0.81
C PRO A 149 14.84 -0.49 -1.29
N PRO A 150 14.26 -0.38 -2.51
CA PRO A 150 13.24 -1.32 -2.99
C PRO A 150 13.63 -2.81 -2.89
N ARG A 151 14.92 -3.13 -3.11
CA ARG A 151 15.48 -4.49 -2.98
C ARG A 151 15.37 -5.10 -1.57
N LEU A 152 15.24 -4.25 -0.55
CA LEU A 152 15.08 -4.66 0.85
C LEU A 152 13.61 -4.63 1.30
N CYS A 153 12.71 -4.05 0.50
CA CYS A 153 11.28 -3.95 0.81
C CYS A 153 10.48 -5.21 0.44
N THR A 154 11.00 -6.04 -0.46
CA THR A 154 10.41 -7.35 -0.80
C THR A 154 11.01 -8.45 0.06
N ASP A 155 10.28 -9.54 0.30
CA ASP A 155 10.75 -10.66 1.12
C ASP A 155 12.12 -11.17 0.64
N ASN A 156 13.10 -11.21 1.55
CA ASN A 156 14.48 -11.59 1.26
C ASN A 156 15.16 -12.22 2.48
N GLY A 157 16.22 -13.01 2.26
CA GLY A 157 16.96 -13.66 3.36
C GLY A 157 17.74 -12.69 4.26
N VAL A 158 18.08 -11.49 3.78
CA VAL A 158 18.86 -10.49 4.54
C VAL A 158 18.06 -9.98 5.74
N MET A 159 16.76 -9.73 5.58
CA MET A 159 15.92 -9.27 6.70
C MET A 159 15.79 -10.34 7.81
N ILE A 160 15.78 -11.62 7.43
CA ILE A 160 15.73 -12.75 8.37
C ILE A 160 17.05 -12.86 9.13
N ALA A 161 18.18 -12.81 8.41
CA ALA A 161 19.51 -12.83 9.02
C ALA A 161 19.74 -11.65 9.97
N TRP A 162 19.34 -10.44 9.56
CA TRP A 162 19.47 -9.24 10.37
C TRP A 162 18.64 -9.33 11.67
N ASN A 163 17.38 -9.77 11.59
CA ASN A 163 16.56 -10.02 12.77
C ASN A 163 17.21 -11.07 13.71
N GLY A 164 17.80 -12.12 13.15
CA GLY A 164 18.54 -13.12 13.93
C GLY A 164 19.73 -12.52 14.69
N ILE A 165 20.54 -11.67 14.03
CA ILE A 165 21.67 -10.97 14.64
C ILE A 165 21.21 -10.06 15.78
N GLU A 166 20.17 -9.25 15.56
CA GLU A 166 19.65 -8.34 16.58
C GLU A 166 19.10 -9.10 17.80
N ARG A 167 18.40 -10.21 17.57
CA ARG A 167 17.92 -11.09 18.65
C ARG A 167 19.05 -11.76 19.41
N LEU A 168 20.08 -12.22 18.72
CA LEU A 168 21.27 -12.81 19.35
C LEU A 168 21.99 -11.79 20.24
N ARG A 169 22.20 -10.57 19.75
CA ARG A 169 22.81 -9.46 20.51
C ARG A 169 22.01 -9.08 21.74
N ALA A 170 20.68 -9.10 21.63
CA ALA A 170 19.78 -8.81 22.74
C ALA A 170 19.55 -10.00 23.70
N GLY A 171 20.07 -11.20 23.38
CA GLY A 171 19.79 -12.43 24.13
C GLY A 171 18.33 -12.89 24.08
N LEU A 172 17.57 -12.50 23.06
CA LEU A 172 16.11 -12.70 23.00
C LEU A 172 15.69 -13.91 22.16
N GLY A 173 15.24 -14.98 22.83
CA GLY A 173 14.74 -16.20 22.20
C GLY A 173 15.79 -16.89 21.32
N VAL A 174 17.03 -16.90 21.81
CA VAL A 174 18.13 -17.69 21.27
C VAL A 174 17.91 -19.14 21.72
N LEU A 175 17.83 -20.05 20.77
CA LEU A 175 17.71 -21.48 21.03
C LEU A 175 19.06 -22.15 20.71
N HIS A 176 19.52 -23.00 21.61
CA HIS A 176 20.76 -23.77 21.45
C HIS A 176 20.52 -25.19 20.92
N SER A 177 19.26 -25.62 20.86
CA SER A 177 18.82 -26.84 20.20
C SER A 177 17.66 -26.53 19.26
N PRO A 178 17.57 -27.18 18.09
CA PRO A 178 16.40 -27.11 17.24
C PRO A 178 15.18 -27.85 17.83
N ASP A 179 15.35 -28.62 18.91
CA ASP A 179 14.27 -29.35 19.56
C ASP A 179 13.18 -28.37 20.03
N GLY A 180 11.96 -28.59 19.55
CA GLY A 180 10.80 -27.73 19.86
C GLY A 180 10.59 -26.56 18.91
N ILE A 181 11.46 -26.35 17.90
CA ILE A 181 11.16 -25.42 16.80
C ILE A 181 10.05 -26.04 15.94
N ARG A 182 8.90 -25.36 15.87
CA ARG A 182 7.78 -25.76 15.03
C ARG A 182 7.43 -24.64 14.06
N TYR A 183 7.19 -25.00 12.82
CA TYR A 183 6.54 -24.11 11.87
C TYR A 183 5.07 -23.98 12.24
N GLU A 184 4.63 -22.77 12.54
CA GLU A 184 3.23 -22.46 12.84
C GLU A 184 2.68 -21.47 11.80
N PRO A 185 1.99 -21.95 10.76
CA PRO A 185 1.20 -21.06 9.92
C PRO A 185 0.00 -20.57 10.76
N LYS A 186 -0.13 -19.25 10.89
CA LYS A 186 -1.33 -18.60 11.46
C LYS A 186 -2.33 -18.27 10.38
#